data_AF-A0AA43LBJ7-F1
#
_entry.id   AF-A0AA43LBJ7-F1
#
_cell.length_a   1.000
_cell.length_b   1.000
_cell.length_c   1.000
_cell.angle_alpha   90.00
_cell.angle_beta   90.00
_cell.angle_gamma   90.00
#
_symmetry.space_group_name_H-M   'P 1'
#
loop_
_entity.id
_entity.type
_entity.pdbx_description
1 polymer ?
#
loop_
_entity_poly.entity_id
_entity_poly.type
_entity_poly.pdbx_seq_one_letter_code
_entity_poly.pdbx_strand_id
1 'polypeptide(L)'
;MLKIKFAAEKSKEADARDHSLLPNYTVYELTLVQKTLAIAVGGMLLFGVGYLFYHHWILSLLLMPGGLYAPRMLRNYLLKRRRSMLNLQFKQTLFSLSSSLSAGRSVENAFREAVQDLRMLDPEGGGDMISELNIICTRMEYGQPVEEALRDFSARAGMEDIERFADVFTVCKRTGGDLVEVVRRTSTIIGEKLDIQQDIAVSISQKKFEAKALLISPLIMVIFMSLTAGDYMQPMYTGAGIAISTLALVALFLCYLWTTKIMDIPL
;
A
#
# COMPACT_ATOMS: atom_id res chain seq x y z
N MET A 1 27.43 -18.36 -35.92
CA MET A 1 26.80 -17.09 -35.46
C MET A 1 25.27 -17.14 -35.37
N LEU A 2 24.54 -17.72 -36.34
CA LEU A 2 23.07 -17.73 -36.32
C LEU A 2 22.44 -18.49 -35.13
N LYS A 3 23.01 -19.64 -34.73
CA LYS A 3 22.52 -20.45 -33.59
C LYS A 3 22.65 -19.76 -32.23
N ILE A 4 23.64 -18.87 -32.07
CA ILE A 4 23.89 -18.16 -30.81
C ILE A 4 22.88 -17.01 -30.64
N LYS A 5 22.54 -16.30 -31.73
CA LYS A 5 21.47 -15.29 -31.73
C LYS A 5 20.11 -15.90 -31.42
N PHE A 6 19.78 -17.04 -32.05
CA PHE A 6 18.53 -17.75 -31.77
C PHE A 6 18.42 -18.27 -30.33
N ALA A 7 19.52 -18.73 -29.72
CA ALA A 7 19.53 -19.15 -28.32
C ALA A 7 19.35 -17.97 -27.36
N ALA A 8 19.98 -16.82 -27.64
CA ALA A 8 19.84 -15.60 -26.84
C ALA A 8 18.44 -14.97 -26.96
N GLU A 9 17.82 -15.06 -28.12
CA GLU A 9 16.47 -14.53 -28.38
C GLU A 9 15.39 -15.42 -27.74
N LYS A 10 15.58 -16.74 -27.77
CA LYS A 10 14.72 -17.70 -27.07
C LYS A 10 14.87 -17.65 -25.55
N SER A 11 16.06 -17.33 -25.04
CA SER A 11 16.32 -17.03 -23.62
C SER A 11 15.60 -15.74 -23.19
N LYS A 12 15.65 -14.67 -24.00
CA LYS A 12 14.91 -13.44 -23.73
C LYS A 12 13.39 -13.61 -23.79
N GLU A 13 12.88 -14.42 -24.72
CA GLU A 13 11.44 -14.72 -24.80
C GLU A 13 10.95 -15.62 -23.65
N ALA A 14 11.79 -16.52 -23.16
CA ALA A 14 11.49 -17.33 -21.97
C ALA A 14 11.49 -16.47 -20.69
N ASP A 15 12.48 -15.60 -20.53
CA ASP A 15 12.59 -14.64 -19.43
C ASP A 15 11.38 -13.67 -19.39
N ALA A 16 10.99 -13.13 -20.56
CA ALA A 16 9.83 -12.26 -20.69
C ALA A 16 8.48 -12.96 -20.42
N ARG A 17 8.35 -14.26 -20.70
CA ARG A 17 7.14 -15.04 -20.38
C ARG A 17 7.09 -15.41 -18.89
N ASP A 18 8.23 -15.69 -18.27
CA ASP A 18 8.31 -16.02 -16.84
C ASP A 18 7.92 -14.81 -15.96
N HIS A 19 8.34 -13.59 -16.35
CA HIS A 19 7.90 -12.35 -15.71
C HIS A 19 6.37 -12.12 -15.73
N SER A 20 5.62 -12.77 -16.62
CA SER A 20 4.15 -12.60 -16.72
C SER A 20 3.36 -13.47 -15.75
N LEU A 21 3.96 -14.53 -15.21
CA LEU A 21 3.34 -15.44 -14.22
C LEU A 21 3.66 -15.04 -12.78
N LEU A 22 4.70 -14.23 -12.57
CA LEU A 22 5.15 -13.82 -11.26
C LEU A 22 4.36 -12.63 -10.72
N PRO A 23 4.17 -12.53 -9.39
CA PRO A 23 3.41 -11.45 -8.80
C PRO A 23 4.05 -10.08 -9.10
N ASN A 24 3.21 -9.11 -9.49
CA ASN A 24 3.59 -7.71 -9.57
C ASN A 24 3.09 -6.97 -8.32
N TYR A 25 3.99 -6.28 -7.61
CA TYR A 25 3.69 -5.55 -6.37
C TYR A 25 3.54 -4.03 -6.58
N THR A 26 3.68 -3.57 -7.81
CA THR A 26 3.45 -2.18 -8.23
C THR A 26 1.98 -1.90 -8.47
N VAL A 27 1.18 -2.91 -8.81
CA VAL A 27 -0.24 -2.78 -9.12
C VAL A 27 -1.08 -3.63 -8.15
N TYR A 28 -2.22 -3.09 -7.74
CA TYR A 28 -3.24 -3.85 -7.01
C TYR A 28 -4.49 -3.94 -7.87
N GLU A 29 -4.86 -5.16 -8.25
CA GLU A 29 -6.10 -5.42 -8.98
C GLU A 29 -7.25 -5.61 -8.00
N LEU A 30 -8.24 -4.72 -8.07
CA LEU A 30 -9.46 -4.86 -7.29
C LEU A 30 -10.35 -5.91 -7.94
N THR A 31 -10.90 -6.81 -7.12
CA THR A 31 -11.94 -7.72 -7.60
C THR A 31 -13.20 -6.93 -7.99
N LEU A 32 -13.99 -7.47 -8.93
CA LEU A 32 -15.24 -6.83 -9.35
C LEU A 32 -16.18 -6.56 -8.16
N VAL A 33 -16.22 -7.48 -7.19
CA VAL A 33 -17.00 -7.35 -5.95
C VAL A 33 -16.50 -6.20 -5.09
N GLN A 34 -15.18 -6.09 -4.87
CA GLN A 34 -14.61 -4.97 -4.09
C GLN A 34 -14.88 -3.62 -4.78
N LYS A 35 -14.81 -3.59 -6.12
CA LYS A 35 -15.07 -2.39 -6.90
C LYS A 35 -16.53 -1.97 -6.82
N THR A 36 -17.48 -2.87 -7.03
CA THR A 36 -18.91 -2.57 -6.96
C THR A 36 -19.33 -2.21 -5.54
N LEU A 37 -18.82 -2.93 -4.54
CA LEU A 37 -19.06 -2.61 -3.12
C LEU A 37 -18.53 -1.21 -2.77
N ALA A 38 -17.31 -0.86 -3.20
CA ALA A 38 -16.74 0.46 -2.93
C ALA A 38 -17.56 1.58 -3.60
N ILE A 39 -18.05 1.39 -4.83
CA ILE A 39 -18.93 2.35 -5.50
C ILE A 39 -20.26 2.47 -4.76
N ALA A 40 -20.87 1.34 -4.37
CA ALA A 40 -22.15 1.32 -3.66
C ALA A 40 -22.05 2.03 -2.31
N VAL A 41 -21.05 1.70 -1.50
CA VAL A 41 -20.81 2.34 -0.20
C VAL A 41 -20.48 3.82 -0.35
N GLY A 42 -19.60 4.19 -1.28
CA GLY A 42 -19.26 5.59 -1.55
C GLY A 42 -20.45 6.41 -2.04
N GLY A 43 -21.25 5.85 -2.95
CA GLY A 43 -22.48 6.47 -3.45
C GLY A 43 -23.54 6.61 -2.37
N MET A 44 -23.73 5.59 -1.53
CA MET A 44 -24.67 5.61 -0.40
C MET A 44 -24.29 6.68 0.63
N LEU A 45 -23.01 6.82 0.96
CA LEU A 45 -22.52 7.85 1.88
C LEU A 45 -22.75 9.26 1.31
N LEU A 46 -22.40 9.50 0.05
CA LEU A 46 -22.61 10.80 -0.58
C LEU A 46 -24.10 11.14 -0.74
N PHE A 47 -24.95 10.15 -1.02
CA PHE A 47 -26.40 10.31 -1.02
C PHE A 47 -26.93 10.61 0.39
N GLY A 48 -26.41 9.96 1.43
CA GLY A 48 -26.79 10.28 2.81
C GLY A 48 -26.46 11.74 3.17
N VAL A 49 -25.25 12.20 2.83
CA VAL A 49 -24.84 13.59 3.04
C VAL A 49 -25.71 14.56 2.22
N GLY A 50 -25.95 14.27 0.95
CA GLY A 50 -26.81 15.10 0.10
C GLY A 50 -28.25 15.19 0.62
N TYR A 51 -28.82 14.08 1.06
CA TYR A 51 -30.17 14.04 1.63
C TYR A 51 -30.25 14.86 2.92
N LEU A 52 -29.23 14.78 3.77
CA LEU A 52 -29.18 15.52 5.02
C LEU A 52 -29.17 17.04 4.81
N PHE A 53 -28.41 17.54 3.83
CA PHE A 53 -28.30 18.98 3.58
C PHE A 53 -29.44 19.58 2.77
N TYR A 54 -30.03 18.81 1.84
CA TYR A 54 -31.02 19.34 0.91
C TYR A 54 -32.45 18.88 1.19
N HIS A 55 -32.66 17.81 1.96
CA HIS A 55 -33.95 17.12 2.14
C HIS A 55 -34.67 16.78 0.81
N HIS A 56 -33.90 16.74 -0.29
CA HIS A 56 -34.38 16.55 -1.66
C HIS A 56 -33.61 15.41 -2.32
N TRP A 57 -34.35 14.37 -2.72
CA TRP A 57 -33.78 13.17 -3.32
C TRP A 57 -33.07 13.43 -4.65
N ILE A 58 -33.55 14.37 -5.47
CA ILE A 58 -32.95 14.73 -6.77
C ILE A 58 -31.57 15.37 -6.60
N LEU A 59 -31.45 16.35 -5.70
CA LEU A 59 -30.18 17.03 -5.41
C LEU A 59 -29.17 16.06 -4.77
N SER A 60 -29.66 15.15 -3.93
CA SER A 60 -28.82 14.10 -3.36
C SER A 60 -28.31 13.11 -4.41
N LEU A 61 -29.15 12.75 -5.39
CA LEU A 61 -28.76 11.86 -6.49
C LEU A 61 -27.62 12.47 -7.33
N LEU A 62 -27.54 13.80 -7.44
CA LEU A 62 -26.48 14.50 -8.17
C LEU A 62 -25.09 14.33 -7.53
N LEU A 63 -25.02 14.05 -6.22
CA LEU A 63 -23.76 13.80 -5.50
C LEU A 63 -23.27 12.34 -5.62
N MET A 64 -24.17 11.40 -5.93
CA MET A 64 -23.89 9.97 -6.01
C MET A 64 -22.76 9.58 -6.99
N PRO A 65 -22.61 10.21 -8.19
CA PRO A 65 -21.51 9.91 -9.11
C PRO A 65 -20.10 10.10 -8.50
N GLY A 66 -19.96 10.91 -7.43
CA GLY A 66 -18.71 11.03 -6.70
C GLY A 66 -18.21 9.70 -6.11
N GLY A 67 -19.11 8.73 -5.88
CA GLY A 67 -18.79 7.38 -5.42
C GLY A 67 -17.89 6.60 -6.39
N LEU A 68 -17.82 7.00 -7.67
CA LEU A 68 -16.89 6.42 -8.65
C LEU A 68 -15.41 6.66 -8.31
N TYR A 69 -15.10 7.63 -7.43
CA TYR A 69 -13.76 7.86 -6.92
C TYR A 69 -13.35 6.84 -5.82
N ALA A 70 -14.32 6.26 -5.10
CA ALA A 70 -14.07 5.37 -3.96
C ALA A 70 -13.19 4.13 -4.30
N PRO A 71 -13.37 3.43 -5.44
CA PRO A 71 -12.48 2.34 -5.82
C PRO A 71 -11.02 2.76 -6.00
N ARG A 72 -10.76 3.96 -6.55
CA ARG A 72 -9.38 4.45 -6.70
C ARG A 72 -8.73 4.64 -5.34
N MET A 73 -9.46 5.21 -4.39
CA MET A 73 -8.99 5.41 -3.02
C MET A 73 -8.72 4.06 -2.32
N LEU A 74 -9.64 3.09 -2.44
CA LEU A 74 -9.48 1.75 -1.89
C LEU A 74 -8.28 1.01 -2.49
N ARG A 75 -8.11 1.06 -3.82
CA ARG A 75 -6.96 0.45 -4.50
C ARG A 75 -5.64 0.98 -3.96
N ASN A 76 -5.53 2.31 -3.86
CA ASN A 76 -4.31 2.95 -3.39
C ASN A 76 -4.03 2.61 -1.91
N TYR A 77 -5.06 2.53 -1.08
CA TYR A 77 -4.94 2.10 0.32
C TYR A 77 -4.45 0.65 0.44
N LEU A 78 -5.07 -0.28 -0.30
CA LEU A 78 -4.68 -1.70 -0.29
C LEU A 78 -3.28 -1.92 -0.85
N LEU A 79 -2.91 -1.20 -1.92
CA LEU A 79 -1.55 -1.23 -2.49
C LEU A 79 -0.51 -0.73 -1.47
N LYS A 80 -0.75 0.42 -0.83
CA LYS A 80 0.12 0.96 0.23
C LYS A 80 0.27 -0.05 1.37
N ARG A 81 -0.84 -0.67 1.80
CA ARG A 81 -0.83 -1.69 2.85
C ARG A 81 -0.02 -2.94 2.46
N ARG A 82 -0.25 -3.47 1.26
CA ARG A 82 0.50 -4.64 0.73
C ARG A 82 1.99 -4.36 0.69
N ARG A 83 2.41 -3.20 0.16
CA ARG A 83 3.82 -2.78 0.09
C ARG A 83 4.44 -2.57 1.47
N SER A 84 3.70 -1.98 2.41
CA SER A 84 4.17 -1.81 3.79
C SER A 84 4.40 -3.16 4.48
N MET A 85 3.50 -4.13 4.28
CA MET A 85 3.70 -5.49 4.79
C MET A 85 4.90 -6.18 4.15
N LEU A 86 5.07 -6.04 2.82
CA LEU A 86 6.25 -6.57 2.12
C LEU A 86 7.55 -5.96 2.65
N ASN A 87 7.60 -4.64 2.91
CA ASN A 87 8.78 -3.98 3.46
C ASN A 87 9.11 -4.47 4.90
N LEU A 88 8.08 -4.67 5.72
CA LEU A 88 8.25 -5.21 7.06
C LEU A 88 8.82 -6.64 7.03
N GLN A 89 8.26 -7.51 6.18
CA GLN A 89 8.74 -8.87 6.01
C GLN A 89 10.13 -8.92 5.37
N PHE A 90 10.46 -7.96 4.51
CA PHE A 90 11.80 -7.80 3.97
C PHE A 90 12.82 -7.45 5.05
N LYS A 91 12.51 -6.52 5.97
CA LYS A 91 13.35 -6.27 7.17
C LYS A 91 13.59 -7.56 7.97
N GLN A 92 12.54 -8.33 8.23
CA GLN A 92 12.64 -9.60 8.97
C GLN A 92 13.52 -10.62 8.23
N THR A 93 13.39 -10.68 6.90
CA THR A 93 14.24 -11.50 6.03
C THR A 93 15.71 -11.09 6.16
N LEU A 94 16.02 -9.79 6.08
CA LEU A 94 17.40 -9.31 6.21
C LEU A 94 17.99 -9.64 7.59
N PHE A 95 17.19 -9.56 8.65
CA PHE A 95 17.63 -9.96 9.99
C PHE A 95 18.00 -11.45 10.05
N SER A 96 17.14 -12.33 9.51
CA SER A 96 17.42 -13.76 9.42
C SER A 96 18.67 -14.04 8.58
N LEU A 97 18.78 -13.44 7.39
CA LEU A 97 19.96 -13.55 6.52
C LEU A 97 21.25 -13.10 7.24
N SER A 98 21.21 -11.97 7.95
CA SER A 98 22.37 -11.49 8.70
C SER A 98 22.81 -12.48 9.77
N SER A 99 21.86 -13.10 10.49
CA SER A 99 22.14 -14.09 11.53
C SER A 99 22.75 -15.37 10.94
N SER A 100 22.14 -15.93 9.88
CA SER A 100 22.63 -17.13 9.20
C SER A 100 24.01 -16.94 8.58
N LEU A 101 24.24 -15.81 7.90
CA LEU A 101 25.55 -15.49 7.30
C LEU A 101 26.61 -15.26 8.38
N SER A 102 26.26 -14.60 9.50
CA SER A 102 27.17 -14.42 10.65
C SER A 102 27.59 -15.76 11.26
N ALA A 103 26.71 -16.77 11.20
CA ALA A 103 27.01 -18.14 11.63
C ALA A 103 27.88 -18.92 10.63
N GLY A 104 28.37 -18.27 9.56
CA GLY A 104 29.22 -18.89 8.55
C GLY A 104 28.48 -19.78 7.56
N ARG A 105 27.14 -19.69 7.49
CA ARG A 105 26.35 -20.44 6.51
C ARG A 105 26.53 -19.87 5.11
N SER A 106 26.35 -20.71 4.10
CA SER A 106 26.32 -20.25 2.72
C SER A 106 25.12 -19.34 2.46
N VAL A 107 25.19 -18.52 1.41
CA VAL A 107 24.10 -17.60 1.03
C VAL A 107 22.82 -18.37 0.75
N GLU A 108 22.91 -19.49 0.03
CA GLU A 108 21.79 -20.35 -0.33
C GLU A 108 21.10 -20.91 0.92
N ASN A 109 21.88 -21.34 1.92
CA ASN A 109 21.35 -21.82 3.19
C ASN A 109 20.72 -20.70 4.02
N ALA A 110 21.30 -19.49 4.00
CA ALA A 110 20.73 -18.34 4.68
C ALA A 110 19.35 -17.97 4.12
N PHE A 111 19.18 -17.96 2.80
CA PHE A 111 17.86 -17.71 2.18
C PHE A 111 16.83 -18.81 2.51
N ARG A 112 17.25 -20.09 2.56
CA ARG A 112 16.36 -21.19 3.00
C ARG A 112 15.93 -21.05 4.46
N GLU A 113 16.84 -20.62 5.33
CA GLU A 113 16.55 -20.38 6.73
C GLU A 113 15.60 -19.20 6.92
N ALA A 114 15.78 -18.12 6.14
CA ALA A 114 14.87 -16.97 6.14
C ALA A 114 13.43 -17.35 5.76
N VAL A 115 13.23 -18.31 4.84
CA VAL A 115 11.88 -18.84 4.54
C VAL A 115 11.25 -19.48 5.79
N GLN A 116 12.03 -20.27 6.53
CA GLN A 116 11.54 -20.97 7.72
C GLN A 116 11.23 -20.00 8.85
N ASP A 117 12.14 -19.06 9.11
CA ASP A 117 11.97 -18.02 10.14
C ASP A 117 10.72 -17.17 9.86
N LEU A 118 10.52 -16.77 8.60
CA LEU A 118 9.37 -15.95 8.23
C LEU A 118 8.04 -16.72 8.33
N ARG A 119 8.03 -18.03 8.05
CA ARG A 119 6.86 -18.90 8.28
C ARG A 119 6.51 -19.06 9.76
N MET A 120 7.50 -19.01 10.65
CA MET A 120 7.24 -19.02 12.10
C MET A 120 6.59 -17.71 12.56
N LEU A 121 6.97 -16.58 11.95
CA LEU A 121 6.40 -15.27 12.24
C LEU A 121 5.01 -15.06 11.60
N ASP A 122 4.73 -15.72 10.48
CA ASP A 122 3.46 -15.68 9.76
C ASP A 122 2.91 -17.10 9.50
N PRO A 123 2.27 -17.73 10.51
CA PRO A 123 1.78 -19.11 10.42
C PRO A 123 0.68 -19.31 9.37
N GLU A 124 0.01 -18.25 8.93
CA GLU A 124 -1.00 -18.30 7.88
C GLU A 124 -0.37 -18.49 6.48
N GLY A 125 0.96 -18.35 6.36
CA GLY A 125 1.77 -18.87 5.24
C GLY A 125 1.51 -18.23 3.87
N GLY A 126 0.69 -17.17 3.83
CA GLY A 126 0.26 -16.48 2.61
C GLY A 126 1.01 -15.17 2.32
N GLY A 127 2.05 -14.85 3.08
CA GLY A 127 2.82 -13.62 2.91
C GLY A 127 3.53 -13.55 1.56
N ASP A 128 3.37 -12.42 0.85
CA ASP A 128 4.01 -12.15 -0.43
C ASP A 128 5.53 -12.40 -0.38
N MET A 129 6.20 -12.03 0.72
CA MET A 129 7.64 -12.24 0.89
C MET A 129 8.04 -13.72 0.97
N ILE A 130 7.20 -14.57 1.60
CA ILE A 130 7.46 -16.01 1.69
C ILE A 130 7.44 -16.61 0.28
N SER A 131 6.47 -16.23 -0.55
CA SER A 131 6.41 -16.66 -1.96
C SER A 131 7.66 -16.23 -2.72
N GLU A 132 8.11 -14.99 -2.54
CA GLU A 132 9.31 -14.44 -3.19
C GLU A 132 10.59 -15.14 -2.77
N LEU A 133 10.76 -15.43 -1.48
CA LEU A 133 11.91 -16.20 -1.00
C LEU A 133 11.93 -17.62 -1.54
N ASN A 134 10.76 -18.27 -1.67
CA ASN A 134 10.67 -19.59 -2.30
C ASN A 134 11.09 -19.51 -3.78
N ILE A 135 10.64 -18.50 -4.53
CA ILE A 135 11.07 -18.28 -5.93
C ILE A 135 12.60 -18.13 -6.00
N ILE A 136 13.18 -17.30 -5.14
CA ILE A 136 14.65 -17.10 -5.06
C ILE A 136 15.36 -18.42 -4.75
N CYS A 137 14.88 -19.19 -3.77
CA CYS A 137 15.45 -20.49 -3.40
C CYS A 137 15.39 -21.49 -4.56
N THR A 138 14.25 -21.61 -5.22
CA THR A 138 14.07 -22.51 -6.37
C THR A 138 14.98 -22.10 -7.54
N ARG A 139 15.15 -20.80 -7.81
CA ARG A 139 16.08 -20.33 -8.84
C ARG A 139 17.54 -20.71 -8.53
N MET A 140 17.96 -20.57 -7.28
CA MET A 140 19.30 -21.02 -6.85
C MET A 140 19.47 -22.54 -6.97
N GLU A 141 18.42 -23.34 -6.69
CA GLU A 141 18.45 -24.80 -6.88
C GLU A 141 18.67 -25.21 -8.34
N TYR A 142 18.14 -24.43 -9.28
CA TYR A 142 18.38 -24.60 -10.70
C TYR A 142 19.70 -23.98 -11.20
N GLY A 143 20.56 -23.52 -10.29
CA GLY A 143 21.88 -22.99 -10.60
C GLY A 143 21.91 -21.55 -11.09
N GLN A 144 20.81 -20.79 -10.94
CA GLN A 144 20.83 -19.36 -11.21
C GLN A 144 21.55 -18.60 -10.07
N PRO A 145 22.35 -17.57 -10.39
CA PRO A 145 22.94 -16.71 -9.38
C PRO A 145 21.87 -16.00 -8.54
N VAL A 146 22.10 -15.92 -7.23
CA VAL A 146 21.19 -15.25 -6.29
C VAL A 146 21.00 -13.76 -6.62
N GLU A 147 22.02 -13.13 -7.20
CA GLU A 147 22.02 -11.73 -7.63
C GLU A 147 20.98 -11.49 -8.72
N GLU A 148 20.85 -12.42 -9.67
CA GLU A 148 19.85 -12.34 -10.74
C GLU A 148 18.44 -12.52 -10.19
N ALA A 149 18.25 -13.50 -9.31
CA ALA A 149 16.95 -13.76 -8.68
C ALA A 149 16.50 -12.58 -7.78
N LEU A 150 17.42 -12.01 -7.00
CA LEU A 150 17.17 -10.86 -6.13
C LEU A 150 16.88 -9.59 -6.95
N ARG A 151 17.58 -9.40 -8.08
CA ARG A 151 17.34 -8.27 -8.98
C ARG A 151 15.96 -8.34 -9.63
N ASP A 152 15.52 -9.50 -10.09
CA ASP A 152 14.14 -9.68 -10.58
C ASP A 152 13.10 -9.35 -9.50
N PHE A 153 13.27 -9.90 -8.29
CA PHE A 153 12.39 -9.59 -7.16
C PHE A 153 12.33 -8.07 -6.90
N SER A 154 13.48 -7.40 -6.87
CA SER A 154 13.54 -5.95 -6.63
C SER A 154 12.77 -5.14 -7.68
N ALA A 155 12.90 -5.51 -8.96
CA ALA A 155 12.20 -4.85 -10.06
C ALA A 155 10.68 -5.05 -9.98
N ARG A 156 10.22 -6.24 -9.58
CA ARG A 156 8.78 -6.54 -9.39
C ARG A 156 8.20 -5.91 -8.13
N ALA A 157 8.99 -5.78 -7.07
CA ALA A 157 8.62 -5.08 -5.85
C ALA A 157 8.38 -3.59 -6.12
N GLY A 158 9.27 -2.97 -6.92
CA GLY A 158 9.21 -1.54 -7.25
C GLY A 158 9.29 -0.69 -5.99
N MET A 159 10.21 -1.06 -5.10
CA MET A 159 10.45 -0.47 -3.79
C MET A 159 11.94 -0.12 -3.67
N GLU A 160 12.21 1.15 -3.38
CA GLU A 160 13.56 1.70 -3.32
C GLU A 160 14.48 0.96 -2.34
N ASP A 161 13.97 0.55 -1.17
CA ASP A 161 14.76 -0.14 -0.16
C ASP A 161 15.24 -1.53 -0.65
N ILE A 162 14.42 -2.23 -1.43
CA ILE A 162 14.74 -3.56 -1.99
C ILE A 162 15.67 -3.42 -3.19
N GLU A 163 15.44 -2.44 -4.06
CA GLU A 163 16.31 -2.13 -5.20
C GLU A 163 17.73 -1.78 -4.74
N ARG A 164 17.86 -0.88 -3.76
CA ARG A 164 19.16 -0.50 -3.19
C ARG A 164 19.87 -1.69 -2.54
N PHE A 165 19.14 -2.55 -1.84
CA PHE A 165 19.73 -3.77 -1.28
C PHE A 165 20.26 -4.69 -2.37
N ALA A 166 19.48 -4.96 -3.42
CA ALA A 166 19.88 -5.83 -4.52
C ALA A 166 21.15 -5.34 -5.21
N ASP A 167 21.28 -4.04 -5.43
CA ASP A 167 22.47 -3.42 -6.03
C ASP A 167 23.72 -3.58 -5.15
N VAL A 168 23.62 -3.19 -3.87
CA VAL A 168 24.75 -3.27 -2.94
C VAL A 168 25.14 -4.74 -2.68
N PHE A 169 24.17 -5.63 -2.56
CA PHE A 169 24.38 -7.06 -2.40
C PHE A 169 25.15 -7.64 -3.60
N THR A 170 24.72 -7.33 -4.82
CA THR A 170 25.36 -7.79 -6.07
C THR A 170 26.81 -7.31 -6.15
N VAL A 171 27.06 -6.03 -5.85
CA VAL A 171 28.42 -5.47 -5.86
C VAL A 171 29.28 -6.17 -4.81
N CYS A 172 28.79 -6.28 -3.58
CA CYS A 172 29.53 -6.89 -2.46
C CYS A 172 29.89 -8.35 -2.75
N LYS A 173 28.95 -9.13 -3.28
CA LYS A 173 29.17 -10.54 -3.63
C LYS A 173 30.23 -10.70 -4.72
N ARG A 174 30.23 -9.83 -5.74
CA ARG A 174 31.21 -9.84 -6.84
C ARG A 174 32.61 -9.39 -6.40
N THR A 175 32.71 -8.42 -5.50
CA THR A 175 34.01 -7.92 -5.01
C THR A 175 34.57 -8.74 -3.85
N GLY A 176 33.81 -9.70 -3.30
CA GLY A 176 34.20 -10.46 -2.12
C GLY A 176 34.18 -9.63 -0.83
N GLY A 177 33.28 -8.63 -0.76
CA GLY A 177 33.10 -7.81 0.43
C GLY A 177 32.37 -8.55 1.56
N ASP A 178 32.17 -7.85 2.67
CA ASP A 178 31.46 -8.37 3.83
C ASP A 178 29.93 -8.33 3.61
N LEU A 179 29.36 -9.46 3.18
CA LEU A 179 27.92 -9.62 3.01
C LEU A 179 27.16 -9.54 4.33
N VAL A 180 27.77 -9.98 5.44
CA VAL A 180 27.14 -9.91 6.76
C VAL A 180 26.91 -8.44 7.10
N GLU A 181 27.92 -7.60 6.89
CA GLU A 181 27.82 -6.17 7.15
C GLU A 181 26.81 -5.47 6.23
N VAL A 182 26.78 -5.80 4.94
CA VAL A 182 25.80 -5.24 4.00
C VAL A 182 24.37 -5.56 4.41
N VAL A 183 24.09 -6.83 4.69
CA VAL A 183 22.75 -7.29 5.09
C VAL A 183 22.35 -6.67 6.44
N ARG A 184 23.26 -6.67 7.43
CA ARG A 184 23.04 -6.10 8.76
C ARG A 184 22.73 -4.60 8.68
N ARG A 185 23.56 -3.82 7.97
CA ARG A 185 23.34 -2.38 7.79
C ARG A 185 22.01 -2.08 7.12
N THR A 186 21.67 -2.84 6.07
CA THR A 186 20.40 -2.65 5.37
C THR A 186 19.22 -2.95 6.30
N SER A 187 19.29 -4.03 7.09
CA SER A 187 18.26 -4.37 8.08
C SER A 187 18.10 -3.26 9.13
N THR A 188 19.20 -2.66 9.60
CA THR A 188 19.18 -1.54 10.54
C THR A 188 18.56 -0.30 9.93
N ILE A 189 19.00 0.11 8.73
CA ILE A 189 18.48 1.31 8.04
C ILE A 189 16.97 1.20 7.79
N ILE A 190 16.50 0.06 7.28
CA ILE A 190 15.06 -0.17 7.06
C ILE A 190 14.33 -0.22 8.40
N GLY A 191 14.95 -0.81 9.43
CA GLY A 191 14.41 -0.81 10.78
C GLY A 191 14.18 0.59 11.33
N GLU A 192 15.22 1.43 11.34
CA GLU A 192 15.17 2.83 11.77
C GLU A 192 14.13 3.61 10.97
N LYS A 193 14.06 3.39 9.65
CA LYS A 193 13.04 4.02 8.79
C LYS A 193 11.62 3.62 9.21
N LEU A 194 11.36 2.34 9.45
CA LEU A 194 10.04 1.87 9.90
C LEU A 194 9.68 2.41 11.29
N ASP A 195 10.65 2.46 12.20
CA ASP A 195 10.44 3.00 13.56
C ASP A 195 10.09 4.50 13.50
N ILE A 196 10.81 5.28 12.67
CA ILE A 196 10.49 6.70 12.41
C ILE A 196 9.08 6.83 11.79
N GLN A 197 8.73 5.99 10.81
CA GLN A 197 7.39 6.02 10.20
C GLN A 197 6.30 5.70 11.24
N GLN A 198 6.57 4.78 12.16
CA GLN A 198 5.65 4.44 13.26
C GLN A 198 5.50 5.59 14.25
N ASP A 199 6.59 6.23 14.66
CA ASP A 199 6.57 7.40 15.56
C ASP A 199 5.79 8.57 14.95
N ILE A 200 5.97 8.81 13.65
CA ILE A 200 5.18 9.79 12.88
C ILE A 200 3.70 9.39 12.87
N ALA A 201 3.39 8.12 12.60
CA ALA A 201 2.01 7.64 12.55
C ALA A 201 1.29 7.79 13.90
N VAL A 202 1.99 7.48 15.00
CA VAL A 202 1.49 7.65 16.37
C VAL A 202 1.28 9.14 16.68
N SER A 203 2.27 9.98 16.38
CA SER A 203 2.20 11.43 16.63
C SER A 203 1.04 12.10 15.88
N ILE A 204 0.75 11.64 14.67
CA ILE A 204 -0.32 12.19 13.83
C ILE A 204 -1.68 11.55 14.13
N SER A 205 -1.73 10.39 14.78
CA SER A 205 -2.98 9.68 15.06
C SER A 205 -4.00 10.55 15.81
N GLN A 206 -3.55 11.30 16.81
CA GLN A 206 -4.37 12.24 17.57
C GLN A 206 -4.92 13.36 16.67
N LYS A 207 -4.07 13.95 15.84
CA LYS A 207 -4.48 15.02 14.92
C LYS A 207 -5.45 14.52 13.83
N LYS A 208 -5.25 13.30 13.34
CA LYS A 208 -6.19 12.63 12.45
C LYS A 208 -7.55 12.41 13.11
N PHE A 209 -7.58 12.04 14.38
CA PHE A 209 -8.82 11.89 15.13
C PHE A 209 -9.53 13.23 15.34
N GLU A 210 -8.82 14.25 15.83
CA GLU A 210 -9.35 15.61 16.03
C GLU A 210 -9.93 16.17 14.72
N ALA A 211 -9.19 16.06 13.62
CA ALA A 211 -9.63 16.52 12.31
C ALA A 211 -10.89 15.78 11.81
N LYS A 212 -10.95 14.46 11.99
CA LYS A 212 -12.15 13.67 11.66
C LYS A 212 -13.35 14.09 12.50
N ALA A 213 -13.17 14.33 13.79
CA ALA A 213 -14.24 14.80 14.67
C ALA A 213 -14.78 16.16 14.22
N LEU A 214 -13.89 17.10 13.86
CA LEU A 214 -14.28 18.41 13.33
C LEU A 214 -15.03 18.32 11.99
N LEU A 215 -14.63 17.44 11.08
CA LEU A 215 -15.32 17.22 9.80
C LEU A 215 -16.72 16.60 9.96
N ILE A 216 -16.91 15.75 10.98
CA ILE A 216 -18.19 15.08 11.24
C ILE A 216 -19.15 15.97 12.06
N SER A 217 -18.62 16.89 12.87
CA SER A 217 -19.40 17.74 13.79
C SER A 217 -20.57 18.49 13.11
N PRO A 218 -20.40 19.16 11.94
CA PRO A 218 -21.50 19.83 11.25
C PRO A 218 -22.61 18.87 10.80
N LEU A 219 -22.25 17.63 10.45
CA LEU A 219 -23.19 16.58 10.09
C LEU A 219 -24.08 16.19 11.27
N ILE A 220 -23.45 15.98 12.44
CA ILE A 220 -24.15 15.68 13.69
C ILE A 220 -25.08 16.84 14.07
N MET A 221 -24.61 18.10 13.93
CA MET A 221 -25.41 19.27 14.26
C MET A 221 -26.66 19.40 13.36
N VAL A 222 -26.53 19.17 12.05
CA VAL A 222 -27.69 19.18 11.14
C VAL A 222 -28.68 18.08 11.49
N ILE A 223 -28.20 16.86 11.79
CA ILE A 223 -29.07 15.76 12.25
C ILE A 223 -29.80 16.18 13.52
N PHE A 224 -29.07 16.65 14.53
CA PHE A 224 -29.64 17.05 15.83
C PHE A 224 -30.69 18.15 15.70
N MET A 225 -30.41 19.20 14.91
CA MET A 225 -31.36 20.29 14.67
C MET A 225 -32.57 19.83 13.86
N SER A 226 -32.38 18.95 12.87
CA SER A 226 -33.49 18.40 12.08
C SER A 226 -34.47 17.58 12.91
N LEU A 227 -33.99 16.89 13.96
CA LEU A 227 -34.81 16.08 14.87
C LEU A 227 -35.49 16.91 15.96
N THR A 228 -34.82 17.93 16.50
CA THR A 228 -35.30 18.71 17.64
C THR A 228 -36.09 19.96 17.25
N ALA A 229 -35.75 20.57 16.12
CA ALA A 229 -36.32 21.83 15.65
C ALA A 229 -36.53 21.81 14.12
N GLY A 230 -37.28 20.82 13.63
CA GLY A 230 -37.54 20.63 12.20
C GLY A 230 -38.14 21.87 11.51
N ASP A 231 -39.06 22.56 12.18
CA ASP A 231 -39.69 23.79 11.66
C ASP A 231 -38.70 24.94 11.46
N TYR A 232 -37.65 25.01 12.29
CA TYR A 232 -36.58 25.99 12.15
C TYR A 232 -35.67 25.71 10.94
N MET A 233 -35.52 24.44 10.56
CA MET A 233 -34.67 24.04 9.42
C MET A 233 -35.39 24.17 8.06
N GLN A 234 -36.71 24.30 8.03
CA GLN A 234 -37.49 24.38 6.77
C GLN A 234 -37.00 25.47 5.78
N PRO A 235 -36.66 26.70 6.22
CA PRO A 235 -36.12 27.71 5.31
C PRO A 235 -34.74 27.35 4.73
N MET A 236 -33.98 26.44 5.36
CA MET A 236 -32.68 25.99 4.83
C MET A 236 -32.84 25.04 3.64
N TYR A 237 -33.99 24.38 3.50
CA TYR A 237 -34.23 23.43 2.42
C TYR A 237 -34.90 24.06 1.20
N THR A 238 -35.29 25.34 1.27
CA THR A 238 -36.05 26.02 0.21
C THR A 238 -35.42 27.35 -0.21
N GLY A 239 -35.62 27.75 -1.46
CA GLY A 239 -35.18 29.06 -2.00
C GLY A 239 -33.71 29.37 -1.75
N ALA A 240 -33.44 30.47 -1.03
CA ALA A 240 -32.09 30.91 -0.67
C ALA A 240 -31.34 29.92 0.26
N GLY A 241 -32.08 29.10 1.03
CA GLY A 241 -31.50 28.09 1.90
C GLY A 241 -30.69 27.03 1.13
N ILE A 242 -31.16 26.63 -0.06
CA ILE A 242 -30.44 25.68 -0.92
C ILE A 242 -29.06 26.22 -1.28
N ALA A 243 -28.95 27.51 -1.60
CA ALA A 243 -27.67 28.13 -1.93
C ALA A 243 -26.71 28.16 -0.73
N ILE A 244 -27.23 28.41 0.49
CA ILE A 244 -26.44 28.37 1.73
C ILE A 244 -25.97 26.93 2.03
N SER A 245 -26.86 25.94 1.88
CA SER A 245 -26.52 24.51 2.04
C SER A 245 -25.47 24.05 1.03
N THR A 246 -25.56 24.50 -0.22
CA THR A 246 -24.52 24.25 -1.23
C THR A 246 -23.19 24.88 -0.85
N LEU A 247 -23.20 26.14 -0.41
CA LEU A 247 -21.98 26.81 0.04
C LEU A 247 -21.33 26.08 1.23
N ALA A 248 -22.13 25.64 2.20
CA ALA A 248 -21.65 24.88 3.35
C ALA A 248 -21.05 23.53 2.95
N LEU A 249 -21.69 22.80 2.04
CA LEU A 249 -21.20 21.51 1.56
C LEU A 249 -19.89 21.69 0.76
N VAL A 250 -19.78 22.73 -0.07
CA VAL A 250 -18.53 23.07 -0.77
C VAL A 250 -17.43 23.42 0.23
N ALA A 251 -17.72 24.22 1.26
CA ALA A 251 -16.75 24.55 2.30
C ALA A 251 -16.28 23.31 3.08
N LEU A 252 -17.19 22.40 3.43
CA LEU A 252 -16.86 21.11 4.05
C LEU A 252 -15.98 20.25 3.15
N PHE A 253 -16.29 20.19 1.85
CA PHE A 253 -15.50 19.45 0.88
C PHE A 253 -14.08 20.03 0.74
N LEU A 254 -13.95 21.36 0.67
CA LEU A 254 -12.64 22.03 0.64
C LEU A 254 -11.85 21.78 1.91
N CYS A 255 -12.50 21.84 3.08
CA CYS A 255 -11.89 21.51 4.36
C CYS A 255 -11.40 20.05 4.39
N TYR A 256 -12.20 19.11 3.88
CA TYR A 256 -11.80 17.71 3.74
C TYR A 256 -10.57 17.54 2.84
N LEU A 257 -10.54 18.21 1.68
CA LEU A 257 -9.38 18.18 0.77
C LEU A 257 -8.12 18.77 1.41
N TRP A 258 -8.25 19.90 2.10
CA TRP A 258 -7.13 20.51 2.82
C TRP A 258 -6.60 19.62 3.93
N THR A 259 -7.50 19.07 4.75
CA THR A 259 -7.14 18.19 5.85
C THR A 259 -6.43 16.93 5.33
N THR A 260 -6.99 16.27 4.31
CA THR A 260 -6.38 15.06 3.73
C THR A 260 -5.02 15.34 3.11
N LYS A 261 -4.82 16.49 2.47
CA LYS A 261 -3.53 16.90 1.89
C LYS A 261 -2.48 17.19 2.96
N ILE A 262 -2.84 17.85 4.05
CA ILE A 262 -1.92 18.16 5.17
C ILE A 262 -1.54 16.88 5.92
N MET A 263 -2.46 15.91 6.03
CA MET A 263 -2.24 14.65 6.76
C MET A 263 -1.61 13.54 5.91
N ASP A 264 -1.50 13.70 4.59
CA ASP A 264 -0.78 12.78 3.71
C ASP A 264 0.71 13.16 3.74
N ILE A 265 1.40 12.66 4.77
CA ILE A 265 2.86 12.75 4.83
C ILE A 265 3.41 11.69 3.88
N PRO A 266 4.22 12.06 2.87
CA PRO A 266 4.93 11.09 2.05
C PRO A 266 5.92 10.34 2.96
N LEU A 267 5.73 9.03 3.09
CA LEU A 267 6.55 8.09 3.86
C LEU A 267 7.29 7.14 2.92
#